data_AF-A0A0J9ETU1-F1
#
_entry.id   AF-A0A0J9ETU1-F1
#
_cell.length_a   1.000
_cell.length_b   1.000
_cell.length_c   1.000
_cell.angle_alpha   90.00
_cell.angle_beta   90.00
_cell.angle_gamma   90.00
#
_symmetry.space_group_name_H-M   'P 1'
#
loop_
_entity.id
_entity.type
_entity.pdbx_description
1 polymer ?
#
loop_
_entity_poly.entity_id
_entity_poly.type
_entity_poly.pdbx_seq_one_letter_code
_entity_poly.pdbx_strand_id
1 'polypeptide(L)'
;SLHEICFYQKSENLIFFKIIFTHLICKINERNHQFQCSVLDIIQVAAEFTLITLFKYNIKIMTHHSCVILTVRDTQLIINIVKTLK
;
A
#
# COMPACT_ATOMS: atom_id res chain seq x y z
N SER A 1 7.71 -9.80 -11.82
CA SER A 1 7.75 -11.17 -12.38
C SER A 1 6.79 -12.08 -11.61
N LEU A 2 6.30 -13.19 -12.19
CA LEU A 2 5.45 -14.17 -11.47
C LEU A 2 6.16 -14.76 -10.24
N HIS A 3 7.47 -14.97 -10.31
CA HIS A 3 8.27 -15.49 -9.20
C HIS A 3 8.21 -14.58 -7.96
N GLU A 4 8.36 -13.27 -8.14
CA GLU A 4 8.30 -12.29 -7.05
C GLU A 4 6.91 -12.26 -6.41
N ILE A 5 5.84 -12.33 -7.23
CA ILE A 5 4.47 -12.37 -6.73
C ILE A 5 4.28 -13.59 -5.82
N CYS A 6 4.69 -14.78 -6.28
CA CYS A 6 4.61 -16.01 -5.50
C CYS A 6 5.44 -15.94 -4.21
N PHE A 7 6.60 -15.29 -4.26
CA PHE A 7 7.47 -15.12 -3.10
C PHE A 7 6.82 -14.22 -2.04
N TYR A 8 6.38 -13.02 -2.43
CA TYR A 8 5.78 -12.07 -1.49
C TYR A 8 4.40 -12.51 -0.97
N GLN A 9 3.60 -13.23 -1.76
CA GLN A 9 2.31 -13.77 -1.29
C GLN A 9 2.47 -14.88 -0.23
N LYS A 10 3.60 -15.58 -0.21
CA LYS A 10 3.90 -16.59 0.82
C LYS A 10 4.58 -16.01 2.05
N SER A 11 5.04 -14.75 1.98
CA SER A 11 5.72 -14.10 3.08
C SER A 11 4.75 -13.29 3.92
N GLU A 12 4.87 -13.38 5.24
CA GLU A 12 4.15 -12.52 6.20
C GLU A 12 4.96 -11.27 6.58
N ASN A 13 6.15 -11.10 6.01
CA ASN A 13 7.02 -9.97 6.34
C ASN A 13 6.49 -8.67 5.72
N LEU A 14 6.63 -7.59 6.48
CA LEU A 14 6.41 -6.23 5.97
C LEU A 14 7.41 -5.93 4.84
N ILE A 15 6.90 -5.30 3.79
CA ILE A 15 7.63 -4.97 2.57
C ILE A 15 8.48 -3.72 2.77
N PHE A 16 7.97 -2.72 3.50
CA PHE A 16 8.71 -1.48 3.69
C PHE A 16 9.79 -1.61 4.77
N PHE A 17 10.92 -0.97 4.51
CA PHE A 17 11.98 -0.89 5.48
C PHE A 17 11.58 0.07 6.61
N LYS A 18 11.57 -0.43 7.85
CA LYS A 18 11.06 0.28 9.03
C LYS A 18 11.70 1.66 9.25
N ILE A 19 13.00 1.80 8.99
CA ILE A 19 13.73 3.07 9.15
C ILE A 19 13.23 4.12 8.16
N ILE A 20 13.05 3.73 6.89
CA ILE A 20 12.57 4.64 5.84
C ILE A 20 11.12 5.05 6.12
N PHE A 21 10.28 4.08 6.50
CA PHE A 21 8.89 4.35 6.82
C PHE A 21 8.75 5.28 8.04
N THR A 22 9.53 5.04 9.09
CA THR A 22 9.55 5.91 10.28
C THR A 22 9.97 7.34 9.92
N HIS A 23 11.02 7.50 9.10
CA HIS A 23 11.44 8.81 8.62
C HIS A 23 10.34 9.53 7.85
N LEU A 24 9.60 8.81 6.99
CA LEU A 24 8.45 9.35 6.25
C LEU A 24 7.35 9.85 7.20
N ILE A 25 6.98 9.06 8.22
CA ILE A 25 5.96 9.45 9.20
C ILE A 25 6.39 10.70 9.99
N CYS A 26 7.64 10.75 10.45
CA CYS A 26 8.17 11.93 11.14
C CYS A 26 8.13 13.18 10.25
N LYS A 27 8.46 13.03 8.95
CA LYS A 27 8.41 14.13 7.97
C LYS A 27 6.98 14.62 7.72
N ILE A 28 6.01 13.70 7.62
CA ILE A 28 4.59 14.04 7.41
C ILE A 28 3.99 14.72 8.65
N ASN A 29 4.36 14.27 9.85
CA ASN A 29 3.73 14.76 11.07
C ASN A 29 4.13 16.20 11.44
N GLU A 30 5.15 16.79 10.80
CA GLU A 30 5.73 18.17 10.92
C GLU A 30 6.04 18.69 12.33
N ARG A 31 5.14 18.46 13.29
CA ARG A 31 5.30 18.57 14.73
C ARG A 31 6.02 17.33 15.23
N ASN A 32 7.18 17.54 15.87
CA ASN A 32 8.02 16.55 16.57
C ASN A 32 7.29 15.79 17.70
N HIS A 33 6.14 15.18 17.44
CA HIS A 33 5.54 14.24 18.38
C HIS A 33 6.38 12.98 18.38
N GLN A 34 6.90 12.62 19.55
CA GLN A 34 7.53 11.33 19.75
C GLN A 34 6.44 10.27 19.68
N PHE A 35 6.40 9.53 18.58
CA PHE A 35 5.60 8.33 18.48
C PHE A 35 6.26 7.21 19.28
N GLN A 36 5.46 6.43 19.98
CA GLN A 36 5.92 5.16 20.52
C GLN A 36 6.24 4.20 19.36
N CYS A 37 7.26 3.35 19.52
CA CYS A 37 7.64 2.36 18.50
C CYS A 37 6.46 1.45 18.10
N SER A 38 5.63 1.05 19.07
CA SER A 38 4.41 0.26 18.84
C SER A 38 3.40 0.97 17.93
N VAL A 39 3.26 2.29 18.07
CA VAL A 39 2.36 3.09 17.21
C VAL A 39 2.89 3.14 15.78
N LEU A 40 4.20 3.33 15.60
CA LEU A 40 4.82 3.32 14.27
C LEU A 40 4.66 1.96 13.58
N ASP A 41 4.78 0.86 14.32
CA ASP A 41 4.57 -0.49 13.78
C ASP A 41 3.13 -0.71 13.32
N ILE A 42 2.15 -0.29 14.12
CA ILE A 42 0.72 -0.38 13.75
C ILE A 42 0.43 0.47 12.50
N ILE A 43 0.98 1.68 12.41
CA ILE A 43 0.81 2.54 11.23
C ILE A 43 1.42 1.88 10.00
N GLN A 44 2.60 1.26 10.12
CA GLN A 44 3.22 0.55 9.00
C GLN A 44 2.37 -0.64 8.53
N VAL A 45 1.93 -1.49 9.45
CA VAL A 45 1.05 -2.63 9.15
C VAL A 45 -0.23 -2.16 8.45
N ALA A 46 -0.87 -1.12 8.96
CA ALA A 46 -2.10 -0.57 8.38
C ALA A 46 -1.87 0.03 6.98
N ALA A 47 -0.75 0.74 6.78
CA ALA A 47 -0.41 1.34 5.49
C ALA A 47 -0.15 0.26 4.42
N GLU A 48 0.66 -0.75 4.73
CA GLU A 48 0.95 -1.85 3.81
C GLU A 48 -0.30 -2.66 3.49
N PHE A 49 -1.12 -2.98 4.50
CA PHE A 49 -2.39 -3.66 4.29
C PHE A 49 -3.33 -2.88 3.36
N THR A 50 -3.40 -1.57 3.55
CA THR A 50 -4.21 -0.68 2.70
C THR A 50 -3.71 -0.69 1.25
N LEU A 51 -2.39 -0.62 1.04
CA LEU A 51 -1.78 -0.66 -0.29
C LEU A 51 -1.96 -2.01 -0.97
N ILE A 52 -1.76 -3.12 -0.26
CA ILE A 52 -2.00 -4.49 -0.79
C ILE A 52 -3.45 -4.62 -1.25
N THR A 53 -4.40 -4.13 -0.44
CA THR A 53 -5.82 -4.12 -0.79
C THR A 53 -6.08 -3.28 -2.03
N LEU A 54 -5.50 -2.08 -2.12
CA LEU A 54 -5.58 -1.21 -3.29
C LEU A 54 -5.05 -1.91 -4.55
N PHE A 55 -3.87 -2.54 -4.49
CA PHE A 55 -3.28 -3.25 -5.62
C PHE A 55 -4.12 -4.46 -6.06
N LYS A 56 -4.75 -5.17 -5.13
CA LYS A 56 -5.67 -6.28 -5.44
C LYS A 56 -6.85 -5.81 -6.31
N TYR A 57 -7.43 -4.64 -6.00
CA TYR A 57 -8.51 -4.08 -6.81
C TYR A 57 -8.02 -3.55 -8.16
N ASN A 58 -6.85 -2.94 -8.19
CA ASN A 58 -6.22 -2.47 -9.43
C ASN A 58 -5.99 -3.64 -10.41
N ILE A 59 -5.49 -4.78 -9.95
CA ILE A 59 -5.32 -5.99 -10.78
C ILE A 59 -6.66 -6.45 -11.37
N LYS A 60 -7.76 -6.38 -10.61
CA LYS A 60 -9.11 -6.72 -11.13
C LYS A 60 -9.53 -5.80 -12.28
N ILE A 61 -9.27 -4.49 -12.15
CA ILE A 61 -9.55 -3.52 -13.21
C ILE A 61 -8.69 -3.77 -14.44
N MET A 62 -7.41 -4.07 -14.26
CA MET A 62 -6.52 -4.44 -15.37
C MET A 62 -7.06 -5.66 -16.12
N THR A 63 -7.49 -6.70 -15.40
CA THR A 63 -8.08 -7.89 -16.03
C THR A 63 -9.38 -7.57 -16.78
N HIS A 64 -10.21 -6.66 -16.24
CA HIS A 64 -11.42 -6.19 -16.91
C HIS A 64 -11.12 -5.45 -18.21
N HIS A 65 -10.04 -4.66 -18.25
CA HIS A 65 -9.59 -3.95 -19.45
C HIS A 65 -8.63 -4.76 -20.34
N SER A 66 -8.44 -6.06 -20.08
CA SER A 66 -7.50 -6.93 -20.82
C SER A 66 -6.07 -6.36 -20.90
N CYS A 67 -5.66 -5.63 -19.85
CA CYS A 67 -4.35 -4.99 -19.76
C CYS A 67 -3.42 -5.78 -18.81
N VAL A 68 -2.12 -5.75 -19.09
CA VAL A 68 -1.08 -6.45 -18.29
C VAL A 68 -0.21 -5.47 -17.50
N ILE A 69 -0.29 -4.17 -17.82
CA ILE A 69 0.46 -3.10 -17.16
C ILE A 69 -0.50 -2.26 -16.34
N LEU A 70 -0.19 -2.07 -15.06
CA LEU A 70 -0.93 -1.17 -14.19
C LEU A 70 -0.55 0.27 -14.50
N THR A 71 -1.54 1.14 -14.68
CA THR A 71 -1.31 2.56 -14.91
C THR A 71 -1.85 3.41 -13.77
N VAL A 72 -1.37 4.66 -13.70
CA VAL A 72 -1.89 5.66 -12.73
C VAL A 72 -3.40 5.88 -12.91
N ARG A 73 -3.92 5.73 -14.14
CA ARG A 73 -5.35 5.88 -14.44
C ARG A 73 -6.20 4.82 -13.73
N ASP A 74 -5.73 3.57 -13.70
CA ASP A 74 -6.43 2.47 -13.03
C ASP A 74 -6.52 2.72 -11.52
N THR A 75 -5.41 3.23 -10.93
CA THR A 75 -5.36 3.59 -9.51
C THR A 75 -6.29 4.75 -9.20
N GLN A 76 -6.32 5.77 -10.05
CA GLN A 76 -7.24 6.90 -9.90
C GLN A 76 -8.71 6.45 -9.97
N LEU A 77 -9.03 5.53 -10.87
CA LEU A 77 -10.37 4.96 -11.00
C LEU A 77 -10.81 4.23 -9.73
N ILE A 78 -9.95 3.37 -9.16
CA ILE A 78 -10.26 2.69 -7.88
C ILE A 78 -10.48 3.69 -6.75
N ILE A 79 -9.60 4.69 -6.61
CA ILE A 79 -9.74 5.70 -5.55
C ILE A 79 -11.07 6.43 -5.69
N ASN A 80 -11.49 6.77 -6.91
CA ASN A 80 -12.76 7.44 -7.17
C ASN A 80 -13.96 6.54 -6.83
N ILE A 81 -13.91 5.25 -7.17
CA ILE A 81 -14.95 4.28 -6.81
C ILE A 81 -15.06 4.16 -5.29
N VAL A 82 -13.93 3.95 -4.59
CA VAL A 82 -13.90 3.82 -3.12
C VAL A 82 -14.42 5.08 -2.43
N LYS A 83 -14.10 6.28 -2.94
CA LYS A 83 -14.64 7.55 -2.44
C LYS A 83 -16.15 7.67 -2.59
N THR A 84 -16.73 7.10 -3.66
CA THR A 84 -18.16 7.20 -3.96
C THR A 84 -19.00 6.21 -3.14
N LEU A 85 -18.39 5.10 -2.72
CA LEU A 85 -19.05 4.09 -1.88
C LEU A 85 -19.08 4.45 -0.38
N LYS A 86 -18.42 5.55 0.02
CA LYS A 86 -18.31 6.02 1.39
C LYS A 86 -19.22 7.22 1.61
#